data_AF-K2FR51-F1
#
_entry.id   AF-K2FR51-F1
#
_cell.length_a   1.000
_cell.length_b   1.000
_cell.length_c   1.000
_cell.angle_alpha   90.00
_cell.angle_beta   90.00
_cell.angle_gamma   90.00
#
_symmetry.space_group_name_H-M   'P 1'
#
loop_
_entity.id
_entity.type
_entity.pdbx_description
1 polymer ?
#
loop_
_entity_poly.entity_id
_entity_poly.type
_entity_poly.pdbx_seq_one_letter_code
_entity_poly.pdbx_strand_id
1 'polypeptide(L)'
;MQLISDNTIKKFLNNLQDQGKSLVSIKNYKSDINHFLAWAILKLKSLGSYADNVIELTPFINRDFFNEYKSYMVENNIKVKTINRRLSSLRNLSNFLYSSQALDRDYMQGIQNVGIGTLTPMRVKDRDIVERFRESLIKDENVSSNTVKNYVSDVRGFLAWIEKKGELPNGI
;
A
#
# COMPACT_ATOMS: atom_id res chain seq x y z
N MET A 1 -16.83 13.55 6.11
CA MET A 1 -15.88 14.15 5.15
C MET A 1 -16.01 13.38 3.83
N GLN A 2 -16.71 13.95 2.84
CA GLN A 2 -16.86 13.29 1.52
C GLN A 2 -15.58 13.55 0.71
N LEU A 3 -14.65 12.60 0.75
CA LEU A 3 -13.45 12.54 -0.10
C LEU A 3 -13.79 12.30 -1.60
N ILE A 4 -15.02 12.58 -2.02
CA ILE A 4 -15.64 12.12 -3.29
C ILE A 4 -15.94 13.28 -4.24
N SER A 5 -15.27 14.40 -4.05
CA SER A 5 -15.21 15.47 -5.04
C SER A 5 -14.09 15.24 -6.07
N ASP A 6 -13.44 14.07 -6.08
CA ASP A 6 -12.46 13.73 -7.11
C ASP A 6 -13.18 13.35 -8.43
N ASN A 7 -12.97 14.16 -9.46
CA ASN A 7 -13.47 13.92 -10.82
C ASN A 7 -13.07 12.54 -11.34
N THR A 8 -11.91 12.03 -10.93
CA THR A 8 -11.38 10.72 -11.31
C THR A 8 -12.24 9.58 -10.80
N ILE A 9 -12.65 9.64 -9.53
CA ILE A 9 -13.54 8.62 -8.95
C ILE A 9 -14.92 8.67 -9.60
N LYS A 10 -15.43 9.87 -9.92
CA LYS A 10 -16.70 10.00 -10.66
C LYS A 10 -16.61 9.34 -12.03
N LYS A 11 -15.54 9.59 -12.79
CA LYS A 11 -15.30 8.94 -14.09
C LYS A 11 -15.23 7.42 -13.97
N PHE A 12 -14.55 6.90 -12.95
CA PHE A 12 -14.52 5.46 -12.68
C PHE A 12 -15.92 4.88 -12.39
N LEU A 13 -16.70 5.52 -11.52
CA LEU A 13 -18.04 5.04 -11.18
C LEU A 13 -19.01 5.09 -12.37
N ASN A 14 -18.89 6.12 -13.23
CA ASN A 14 -19.64 6.19 -14.48
C ASN A 14 -19.23 5.07 -15.44
N ASN A 15 -17.93 4.81 -15.58
CA ASN A 15 -17.45 3.70 -16.40
C ASN A 15 -17.98 2.33 -15.92
N LEU A 16 -18.11 2.11 -14.61
CA LEU A 16 -18.75 0.91 -14.08
C LEU A 16 -20.24 0.84 -14.44
N GLN A 17 -20.93 1.97 -14.46
CA GLN A 17 -22.33 2.05 -14.88
C GLN A 17 -22.47 1.72 -16.38
N ASP A 18 -21.58 2.25 -17.22
CA ASP A 18 -21.56 2.00 -18.66
C ASP A 18 -21.27 0.52 -18.97
N GLN A 19 -20.50 -0.15 -18.11
CA GLN A 19 -20.29 -1.61 -18.15
C GLN A 19 -21.49 -2.43 -17.63
N GLY A 20 -22.60 -1.79 -17.28
CA GLY A 20 -23.82 -2.45 -16.80
C GLY A 20 -23.72 -3.00 -15.37
N LYS A 21 -22.79 -2.50 -14.54
CA LYS A 21 -22.75 -2.89 -13.11
C LYS A 21 -23.99 -2.36 -12.38
N SER A 22 -24.56 -3.19 -11.51
CA SER A 22 -25.73 -2.78 -10.72
C SER A 22 -25.44 -1.62 -9.78
N LEU A 23 -26.45 -0.80 -9.47
CA LEU A 23 -26.32 0.33 -8.54
C LEU A 23 -25.78 -0.08 -7.16
N VAL A 24 -26.17 -1.27 -6.69
CA VAL A 24 -25.64 -1.86 -5.44
C VAL A 24 -24.14 -2.13 -5.56
N SER A 25 -23.70 -2.69 -6.69
CA SER A 25 -22.27 -2.92 -6.95
C SER A 25 -21.50 -1.61 -6.99
N ILE A 26 -22.00 -0.60 -7.70
CA ILE A 26 -21.37 0.73 -7.79
C ILE A 26 -21.26 1.37 -6.40
N LYS A 27 -22.32 1.29 -5.57
CA LYS A 27 -22.29 1.76 -4.17
C LYS A 27 -21.21 1.04 -3.35
N ASN A 28 -21.05 -0.27 -3.56
CA ASN A 28 -20.02 -1.07 -2.88
C ASN A 28 -18.60 -0.66 -3.30
N TYR A 29 -18.35 -0.46 -4.60
CA TYR A 29 -17.07 0.08 -5.10
C TYR A 29 -16.76 1.44 -4.48
N LYS A 30 -17.72 2.36 -4.50
CA LYS A 30 -17.58 3.68 -3.89
C LYS A 30 -17.22 3.59 -2.40
N SER A 31 -17.92 2.74 -1.65
CA SER A 31 -17.63 2.55 -0.22
C SER A 31 -16.23 1.99 0.04
N ASP A 32 -15.74 1.09 -0.81
CA ASP A 32 -14.43 0.47 -0.66
C ASP A 32 -13.30 1.44 -0.97
N ILE A 33 -13.45 2.20 -2.05
CA ILE A 33 -12.50 3.22 -2.45
C ILE A 33 -12.40 4.29 -1.35
N ASN A 34 -13.53 4.79 -0.84
CA ASN A 34 -13.51 5.77 0.25
C ASN A 34 -12.79 5.28 1.49
N HIS A 35 -12.96 4.00 1.83
CA HIS A 35 -12.27 3.42 2.97
C HIS A 35 -10.76 3.40 2.76
N PHE A 36 -10.31 3.04 1.56
CA PHE A 36 -8.90 3.10 1.21
C PHE A 36 -8.37 4.54 1.24
N LEU A 37 -9.07 5.50 0.62
CA LEU A 37 -8.64 6.89 0.61
C LEU A 37 -8.54 7.46 2.03
N ALA A 38 -9.53 7.22 2.87
CA ALA A 38 -9.49 7.65 4.27
C ALA A 38 -8.26 7.07 5.01
N TRP A 39 -7.97 5.78 4.81
CA TRP A 39 -6.79 5.15 5.39
C TRP A 39 -5.48 5.74 4.82
N ALA A 40 -5.40 5.91 3.50
CA ALA A 40 -4.20 6.40 2.81
C ALA A 40 -3.84 7.82 3.24
N ILE A 41 -4.84 8.71 3.34
CA ILE A 41 -4.66 10.08 3.80
C ILE A 41 -4.13 10.11 5.24
N LEU A 42 -4.71 9.31 6.14
CA LEU A 42 -4.24 9.21 7.52
C LEU A 42 -2.82 8.66 7.60
N LYS A 43 -2.50 7.64 6.79
CA LYS A 43 -1.17 7.05 6.71
C LYS A 43 -0.14 8.08 6.24
N LEU A 44 -0.39 8.79 5.14
CA LEU A 44 0.52 9.82 4.66
C LEU A 44 0.69 10.96 5.65
N LYS A 45 -0.39 11.39 6.30
CA LYS A 45 -0.33 12.40 7.35
C LYS A 45 0.58 11.97 8.50
N SER A 46 0.53 10.70 8.89
CA SER A 46 1.44 10.16 9.93
C SER A 46 2.91 10.13 9.50
N LEU A 47 3.18 10.14 8.19
CA LEU A 47 4.52 10.23 7.59
C LEU A 47 4.93 11.68 7.26
N GLY A 48 4.15 12.69 7.68
CA GLY A 48 4.43 14.10 7.40
C GLY A 48 4.10 14.54 5.96
N SER A 49 3.41 13.70 5.19
CA SER A 49 2.95 14.01 3.82
C SER A 49 1.45 14.27 3.80
N TYR A 50 0.99 15.09 2.85
CA TYR A 50 -0.43 15.41 2.70
C TYR A 50 -0.88 15.04 1.28
N ALA A 51 -2.07 14.46 1.20
CA ALA A 51 -2.77 14.19 -0.05
C ALA A 51 -4.26 14.30 0.24
N ASP A 52 -4.99 15.01 -0.60
CA ASP A 52 -6.43 15.25 -0.43
C ASP A 52 -7.27 14.53 -1.49
N ASN A 53 -6.65 13.99 -2.54
CA ASN A 53 -7.31 13.31 -3.64
C ASN A 53 -6.49 12.15 -4.22
N VAL A 54 -7.09 11.37 -5.12
CA VAL A 54 -6.47 10.15 -5.67
C VAL A 54 -5.21 10.46 -6.46
N ILE A 55 -5.20 11.57 -7.20
CA ILE A 55 -4.07 11.97 -8.03
C ILE A 55 -2.88 12.33 -7.14
N GLU A 56 -3.09 13.06 -6.05
CA GLU A 56 -2.04 13.37 -5.07
C GLU A 56 -1.52 12.14 -4.33
N LEU A 57 -2.32 11.07 -4.22
CA LEU A 57 -1.85 9.80 -3.68
C LEU A 57 -0.94 9.03 -4.64
N THR A 58 -1.03 9.29 -5.95
CA THR A 58 -0.32 8.48 -6.97
C THR A 58 1.18 8.34 -6.76
N PRO A 59 1.94 9.37 -6.32
CA PRO A 59 3.39 9.23 -6.10
C PRO A 59 3.73 8.28 -4.94
N PHE A 60 2.80 8.08 -4.00
CA PHE A 60 3.00 7.27 -2.81
C PHE A 60 2.47 5.85 -2.97
N ILE A 61 1.51 5.66 -3.88
CA ILE A 61 0.90 4.36 -4.10
C ILE A 61 1.87 3.47 -4.87
N ASN A 62 2.28 2.40 -4.22
CA ASN A 62 3.02 1.31 -4.83
C ASN A 62 2.52 -0.04 -4.28
N ARG A 63 3.15 -1.13 -4.71
CA ARG A 63 2.77 -2.48 -4.26
C ARG A 63 2.85 -2.63 -2.74
N ASP A 64 3.87 -2.06 -2.11
CA ASP A 64 4.07 -2.14 -0.66
C ASP A 64 3.02 -1.32 0.09
N PHE A 65 2.65 -0.14 -0.42
CA PHE A 65 1.57 0.66 0.14
C PHE A 65 0.23 -0.11 0.19
N PHE A 66 -0.09 -0.89 -0.84
CA PHE A 66 -1.27 -1.76 -0.83
C PHE A 66 -1.11 -2.98 0.08
N ASN A 67 0.10 -3.52 0.23
CA ASN A 67 0.36 -4.57 1.21
C ASN A 67 0.19 -4.05 2.63
N GLU A 68 0.62 -2.83 2.93
CA GLU A 68 0.37 -2.17 4.23
C GLU A 68 -1.12 -1.98 4.50
N TYR A 69 -1.89 -1.54 3.49
CA TYR A 69 -3.35 -1.44 3.62
C TYR A 69 -4.01 -2.81 3.90
N LYS A 70 -3.52 -3.85 3.24
CA LYS A 70 -3.96 -5.23 3.44
C LYS A 70 -3.64 -5.69 4.88
N SER A 71 -2.42 -5.47 5.36
CA SER A 71 -2.01 -5.79 6.74
C SER A 71 -2.84 -5.04 7.77
N TYR A 72 -3.05 -3.73 7.57
CA TYR A 72 -3.92 -2.91 8.42
C TYR A 72 -5.31 -3.55 8.59
N MET A 73 -5.95 -3.98 7.50
CA MET A 73 -7.28 -4.60 7.61
C MET A 73 -7.25 -5.96 8.32
N VAL A 74 -6.18 -6.75 8.14
CA VAL A 74 -6.02 -8.04 8.84
C VAL A 74 -5.82 -7.80 10.35
N GLU A 75 -4.92 -6.90 10.72
CA GLU A 75 -4.63 -6.53 12.12
C GLU A 75 -5.86 -5.95 12.84
N ASN A 76 -6.73 -5.25 12.11
CA ASN A 76 -7.99 -4.72 12.63
C ASN A 76 -9.15 -5.75 12.55
N ASN A 77 -8.86 -7.04 12.33
CA ASN A 77 -9.83 -8.14 12.33
C ASN A 77 -11.00 -7.92 11.35
N ILE A 78 -10.76 -7.24 10.23
CA ILE A 78 -11.79 -7.07 9.19
C ILE A 78 -12.07 -8.43 8.56
N LYS A 79 -13.36 -8.75 8.37
CA LYS A 79 -13.78 -10.02 7.75
C LYS A 79 -13.10 -10.22 6.38
N VAL A 80 -12.52 -11.40 6.12
CA VAL A 80 -11.82 -11.74 4.86
C VAL A 80 -12.64 -11.39 3.62
N LYS A 81 -13.94 -11.70 3.64
CA LYS A 81 -14.84 -11.36 2.53
C LYS A 81 -14.86 -9.87 2.24
N THR A 82 -14.84 -9.03 3.28
CA THR A 82 -14.77 -7.57 3.15
C THR A 82 -13.40 -7.12 2.65
N ILE A 83 -12.31 -7.71 3.17
CA ILE A 83 -10.95 -7.41 2.70
C ILE A 83 -10.83 -7.71 1.20
N ASN A 84 -11.19 -8.91 0.78
CA ASN A 84 -11.08 -9.33 -0.62
C ASN A 84 -11.99 -8.52 -1.54
N ARG A 85 -13.17 -8.11 -1.06
CA ARG A 85 -14.04 -7.18 -1.80
C ARG A 85 -13.36 -5.83 -2.01
N ARG A 86 -12.75 -5.25 -0.95
CA ARG A 86 -12.00 -3.99 -1.04
C ARG A 86 -10.78 -4.08 -1.96
N LEU A 87 -9.99 -5.16 -1.86
CA LEU A 87 -8.84 -5.40 -2.74
C LEU A 87 -9.28 -5.53 -4.20
N SER A 88 -10.40 -6.21 -4.47
CA SER A 88 -10.98 -6.27 -5.81
C SER A 88 -11.43 -4.91 -6.32
N SER A 89 -12.06 -4.09 -5.47
CA SER A 89 -12.42 -2.72 -5.82
C SER A 89 -11.20 -1.89 -6.22
N LEU A 90 -10.10 -2.01 -5.48
CA LEU A 90 -8.85 -1.30 -5.78
C LEU A 90 -8.16 -1.81 -7.04
N ARG A 91 -8.19 -3.12 -7.34
CA ARG A 91 -7.69 -3.65 -8.62
C ARG A 91 -8.44 -3.06 -9.80
N ASN A 92 -9.76 -2.97 -9.72
CA ASN A 92 -10.56 -2.39 -10.80
C ASN A 92 -10.28 -0.90 -10.96
N LEU A 93 -10.13 -0.16 -9.86
CA LEU A 93 -9.74 1.25 -9.92
C LEU A 93 -8.35 1.42 -10.55
N SER A 94 -7.34 0.67 -10.10
CA SER A 94 -5.97 0.76 -10.61
C SER A 94 -5.91 0.42 -12.11
N ASN A 95 -6.60 -0.63 -12.54
CA ASN A 95 -6.75 -0.96 -13.96
C ASN A 95 -7.43 0.15 -14.77
N PHE A 96 -8.50 0.75 -14.24
CA PHE A 96 -9.17 1.87 -14.89
C PHE A 96 -8.22 3.07 -15.05
N LEU A 97 -7.50 3.44 -13.99
CA LEU A 97 -6.56 4.56 -14.01
C LEU A 97 -5.40 4.31 -14.98
N TYR A 98 -4.89 3.08 -15.04
CA TYR A 98 -3.89 2.68 -16.03
C TYR A 98 -4.44 2.75 -17.46
N SER A 99 -5.61 2.16 -17.73
CA SER A 99 -6.23 2.16 -19.06
C SER A 99 -6.64 3.56 -19.56
N SER A 100 -6.91 4.48 -18.63
CA SER A 100 -7.22 5.88 -18.92
C SER A 100 -5.98 6.78 -18.96
N GLN A 101 -4.78 6.20 -18.89
CA GLN A 101 -3.48 6.90 -18.90
C GLN A 101 -3.28 7.88 -17.73
N ALA A 102 -4.07 7.73 -16.65
CA ALA A 102 -3.87 8.48 -15.41
C ALA A 102 -2.73 7.90 -14.55
N LEU A 103 -2.36 6.63 -14.80
CA LEU A 103 -1.18 5.98 -14.24
C LEU A 103 -0.31 5.41 -15.35
N ASP A 104 0.99 5.36 -15.09
CA ASP A 104 2.00 4.72 -15.93
C ASP A 104 1.95 3.18 -15.85
N ARG A 105 1.41 2.62 -14.76
CA ARG A 105 1.26 1.17 -14.54
C ARG A 105 0.12 0.81 -13.60
N ASP A 106 -0.29 -0.46 -13.61
CA ASP A 106 -1.23 -1.03 -12.63
C ASP A 106 -0.50 -1.36 -11.30
N TYR A 107 -0.61 -0.49 -10.30
CA TYR A 107 0.03 -0.69 -8.98
C TYR A 107 -0.58 -1.82 -8.14
N MET A 108 -1.78 -2.28 -8.49
CA MET A 108 -2.44 -3.41 -7.84
C MET A 108 -2.14 -4.75 -8.52
N GLN A 109 -1.37 -4.74 -9.61
CA GLN A 109 -0.99 -5.96 -10.31
C GLN A 109 -0.26 -6.92 -9.37
N GLY A 110 -0.73 -8.16 -9.29
CA GLY A 110 -0.14 -9.20 -8.44
C GLY A 110 -0.49 -9.11 -6.94
N ILE A 111 -1.31 -8.14 -6.50
CA ILE A 111 -1.83 -8.11 -5.12
C ILE A 111 -2.90 -9.19 -4.93
N GLN A 112 -2.53 -10.25 -4.19
CA GLN A 112 -3.36 -11.43 -3.94
C GLN A 112 -4.42 -11.20 -2.86
N ASN A 113 -5.54 -11.91 -2.97
CA ASN A 113 -6.55 -12.01 -1.92
C ASN A 113 -5.96 -12.55 -0.60
N VAL A 114 -6.64 -12.27 0.51
CA VAL A 114 -6.44 -12.91 1.82
C VAL A 114 -7.19 -14.24 1.80
N GLY A 115 -6.53 -15.32 2.19
CA GLY A 115 -7.16 -16.63 2.42
C GLY A 115 -7.90 -16.67 3.76
N ILE A 116 -8.85 -17.60 3.91
CA ILE A 116 -9.59 -17.77 5.17
C ILE A 116 -8.64 -18.15 6.33
N GLY A 117 -7.56 -18.88 6.04
CA GLY A 117 -6.52 -19.25 7.01
C GLY A 117 -5.40 -18.22 7.23
N THR A 118 -5.38 -17.10 6.49
CA THR A 118 -4.39 -16.01 6.66
C THR A 118 -4.88 -14.90 7.58
N LEU A 119 -5.96 -15.16 8.35
CA LEU A 119 -6.49 -14.27 9.39
C LEU A 119 -5.79 -14.40 10.74
N THR A 120 -4.87 -15.37 10.89
CA THR A 120 -3.81 -15.14 11.85
C THR A 120 -3.20 -13.79 11.46
N PRO A 121 -2.88 -12.89 12.42
CA PRO A 121 -1.99 -11.80 12.08
C PRO A 121 -0.82 -12.51 11.42
N MET A 122 -0.73 -12.39 10.09
CA MET A 122 0.55 -12.31 9.47
C MET A 122 1.16 -11.17 10.28
N ARG A 123 1.91 -11.52 11.33
CA ARG A 123 3.34 -11.34 11.22
C ARG A 123 3.61 -11.70 9.78
N VAL A 124 3.46 -10.69 8.92
CA VAL A 124 4.44 -10.43 7.90
C VAL A 124 5.67 -10.79 8.71
N LYS A 125 6.30 -11.91 8.36
CA LYS A 125 7.73 -11.84 8.34
C LYS A 125 7.90 -10.59 7.50
N ASP A 126 7.95 -9.44 8.17
CA ASP A 126 8.86 -8.40 7.84
C ASP A 126 10.07 -9.27 7.60
N ARG A 127 10.31 -9.56 6.33
CA ARG A 127 11.69 -9.79 5.97
C ARG A 127 12.29 -8.53 6.51
N ASP A 128 12.91 -8.72 7.68
CA ASP A 128 13.62 -7.74 8.46
C ASP A 128 14.13 -6.73 7.44
N ILE A 129 13.81 -5.44 7.57
CA ILE A 129 14.14 -4.45 6.53
C ILE A 129 15.60 -4.60 6.08
N VAL A 130 16.46 -5.06 6.99
CA VAL A 130 17.84 -5.51 6.79
C VAL A 130 17.98 -6.69 5.80
N GLU A 131 17.14 -7.72 5.87
CA GLU A 131 17.13 -8.84 4.92
C GLU A 131 16.63 -8.41 3.53
N ARG A 132 15.69 -7.46 3.44
CA ARG A 132 15.32 -6.88 2.13
C ARG A 132 16.47 -6.10 1.51
N PHE A 133 17.14 -5.28 2.32
CA PHE A 133 18.36 -4.56 1.94
C PHE A 133 19.50 -5.52 1.55
N ARG A 134 19.69 -6.61 2.30
CA ARG A 134 20.64 -7.67 1.96
C ARG A 134 20.38 -8.25 0.57
N GLU A 135 19.11 -8.52 0.26
CA GLU A 135 18.73 -9.09 -1.02
C GLU A 135 18.94 -8.13 -2.20
N SER A 136 18.71 -6.83 -2.03
CA SER A 136 18.98 -5.84 -3.09
C SER A 136 20.47 -5.73 -3.40
N LEU A 137 21.33 -5.73 -2.38
CA LEU A 137 22.80 -5.71 -2.59
C LEU A 137 23.30 -6.93 -3.39
N ILE A 138 22.68 -8.10 -3.16
CA ILE A 138 23.04 -9.35 -3.85
C ILE A 138 22.51 -9.36 -5.29
N LYS A 139 21.28 -8.89 -5.51
CA LYS A 139 20.58 -9.02 -6.80
C LYS A 139 20.83 -7.87 -7.76
N ASP A 140 20.89 -6.65 -7.23
CA ASP A 140 20.83 -5.43 -8.04
C ASP A 140 22.21 -4.78 -8.20
N GLU A 141 23.10 -4.97 -7.23
CA GLU A 141 24.41 -4.30 -7.18
C GLU A 141 25.61 -5.28 -7.29
N ASN A 142 25.35 -6.60 -7.34
CA ASN A 142 26.37 -7.66 -7.45
C ASN A 142 27.53 -7.52 -6.43
N VAL A 143 27.19 -7.06 -5.22
CA VAL A 143 28.16 -6.73 -4.16
C VAL A 143 28.76 -8.00 -3.56
N SER A 144 30.06 -7.95 -3.22
CA SER A 144 30.76 -9.10 -2.65
C SER A 144 30.12 -9.56 -1.33
N SER A 145 30.15 -10.87 -1.06
CA SER A 145 29.54 -11.44 0.16
C SER A 145 30.08 -10.81 1.46
N ASN A 146 31.37 -10.45 1.49
CA ASN A 146 31.98 -9.79 2.65
C ASN A 146 31.46 -8.36 2.82
N THR A 147 31.34 -7.61 1.73
CA THR A 147 30.79 -6.25 1.75
C THR A 147 29.31 -6.25 2.17
N VAL A 148 28.50 -7.19 1.65
CA VAL A 148 27.10 -7.36 2.07
C VAL A 148 26.99 -7.63 3.56
N LYS A 149 27.84 -8.51 4.12
CA LYS A 149 27.85 -8.79 5.57
C LYS A 149 28.17 -7.54 6.39
N ASN A 150 29.15 -6.74 5.96
CA ASN A 150 29.53 -5.51 6.64
C ASN A 150 28.37 -4.51 6.65
N TYR A 151 27.78 -4.22 5.49
CA TYR A 151 26.66 -3.27 5.41
C TYR A 151 25.43 -3.74 6.21
N VAL A 152 25.11 -5.03 6.18
CA VAL A 152 24.05 -5.60 7.02
C VAL A 152 24.33 -5.42 8.52
N SER A 153 25.59 -5.58 8.92
CA SER A 153 26.01 -5.36 10.31
C SER A 153 25.86 -3.89 10.71
N ASP A 154 26.27 -2.96 9.84
CA ASP A 154 26.19 -1.52 10.10
C ASP A 154 24.74 -1.05 10.24
N VAL A 155 23.85 -1.49 9.34
CA VAL A 155 22.42 -1.16 9.42
C VAL A 155 21.78 -1.74 10.68
N ARG A 156 22.14 -2.97 11.08
CA ARG A 156 21.66 -3.54 12.36
C ARG A 156 22.14 -2.75 13.56
N GLY A 157 23.41 -2.32 13.54
CA GLY A 157 23.98 -1.45 14.57
C GLY A 157 23.24 -0.13 14.68
N PHE A 158 22.92 0.50 13.54
CA PHE A 158 22.15 1.73 13.48
C PHE A 158 20.72 1.57 13.99
N LEU A 159 20.02 0.51 13.58
CA LEU A 159 18.65 0.23 14.06
C LEU A 159 18.63 -0.03 15.58
N ALA A 160 19.57 -0.81 16.09
CA ALA A 160 19.73 -1.05 17.53
C ALA A 160 20.07 0.24 18.30
N TRP A 161 20.82 1.14 17.67
CA TRP A 161 21.11 2.46 18.23
C TRP A 161 19.85 3.35 18.29
N ILE A 162 19.03 3.40 17.24
CA ILE A 162 17.75 4.13 17.23
C ILE A 162 16.85 3.64 18.36
N GLU A 163 16.69 2.31 18.48
CA GLU A 163 15.83 1.67 19.48
C GLU A 163 16.27 2.03 20.91
N LYS A 164 17.59 2.17 21.13
CA LYS A 164 18.15 2.52 22.43
C LYS A 164 18.11 4.03 22.74
N LYS A 165 18.01 4.90 21.73
CA LYS A 165 18.23 6.36 21.91
C LYS A 165 17.04 7.26 21.58
N GLY A 166 15.98 6.80 20.92
CA GLY A 166 14.67 7.47 20.87
C GLY A 166 14.58 8.92 20.38
N GLU A 167 15.69 9.59 20.07
CA GLU A 167 15.74 10.93 19.47
C GLU A 167 16.85 10.95 18.42
N LEU A 168 16.51 11.42 17.22
CA LEU A 168 17.47 11.76 16.18
C LEU A 168 18.43 12.82 16.74
N PRO A 169 19.74 12.76 16.43
CA PRO A 169 20.63 13.86 16.76
C PRO A 169 20.16 15.05 15.92
N ASN A 170 19.75 16.13 16.59
CA ASN A 170 19.62 17.41 15.92
C ASN A 170 21.02 17.85 15.47
N GLY A 171 21.28 17.74 14.16
CA GLY A 171 22.55 18.09 13.50
C GLY A 171 23.54 16.93 13.49
N ILE A 172 24.21 16.59 12.38
CA ILE A 172 24.51 17.26 11.11
C ILE A 172 24.57 16.17 10.04
#